data_AF-A0A6V7JHP5-F1
#
_entry.id   AF-A0A6V7JHP5-F1
#
_cell.length_a   1.000
_cell.length_b   1.000
_cell.length_c   1.000
_cell.angle_alpha   90.00
_cell.angle_beta   90.00
_cell.angle_gamma   90.00
#
_symmetry.space_group_name_H-M   'P 1'
#
loop_
_entity.id
_entity.type
_entity.pdbx_description
1 polymer ?
#
loop_
_entity_poly.entity_id
_entity_poly.type
_entity_poly.pdbx_seq_one_letter_code
_entity_poly.pdbx_strand_id
1 'polypeptide(L)'
;MSLKMSELPCDEECEGQLAINYRRTPPLMRRAPFWSGPAVQDAKIVNLTMKDFAGKYQVLVFYPYDFTIVCPTELIQFSDRVEEFQDL
;
A
#
# COMPACT_ATOMS: atom_id res chain seq x y z
N MET A 1 -11.50 -36.49 -3.05
CA MET A 1 -12.19 -35.75 -1.98
C MET A 1 -11.32 -34.55 -1.66
N SER A 2 -11.86 -33.36 -1.93
CA SER A 2 -11.19 -32.07 -1.85
C SER A 2 -10.50 -31.80 -0.51
N LEU A 3 -9.30 -31.22 -0.55
CA LEU A 3 -8.92 -30.12 0.33
C LEU A 3 -8.19 -29.06 -0.51
N LYS A 4 -8.50 -27.81 -0.19
CA LYS A 4 -8.49 -26.64 -1.07
C LYS A 4 -7.12 -25.98 -1.13
N MET A 5 -6.80 -25.40 -2.29
CA MET A 5 -5.68 -24.47 -2.55
C MET A 5 -5.88 -23.10 -1.85
N SER A 6 -6.46 -23.07 -0.65
CA SER A 6 -6.86 -21.84 0.07
C SER A 6 -5.92 -21.45 1.21
N GLU A 7 -4.77 -22.12 1.35
CA GLU A 7 -3.84 -21.86 2.44
C GLU A 7 -2.42 -21.74 1.89
N LEU A 8 -2.10 -20.59 1.32
CA LEU A 8 -0.76 -20.06 1.46
C LEU A 8 -0.88 -18.85 2.41
N PRO A 9 -0.55 -19.05 3.70
CA PRO A 9 -0.72 -18.05 4.73
C PRO A 9 0.22 -16.89 4.43
N CYS A 10 -0.34 -15.69 4.44
CA CYS A 10 0.44 -14.51 4.77
C CYS A 10 0.96 -14.76 6.18
N ASP A 11 2.23 -15.07 6.31
CA ASP A 11 3.16 -14.50 7.30
C ASP A 11 4.46 -15.30 7.29
N GLU A 12 5.55 -14.54 7.35
CA GLU A 12 6.95 -14.96 7.53
C GLU A 12 7.73 -15.36 6.27
N GLU A 13 8.80 -14.60 6.06
CA GLU A 13 9.93 -14.82 5.13
C GLU A 13 9.67 -14.60 3.62
N CYS A 14 9.61 -13.33 3.22
CA CYS A 14 10.29 -12.92 1.97
C CYS A 14 11.82 -12.78 2.19
N GLU A 15 12.43 -13.69 2.95
CA GLU A 15 13.89 -13.79 3.15
C GLU A 15 14.53 -14.91 2.32
N GLY A 16 13.85 -15.37 1.26
CA GLY A 16 14.53 -16.06 0.19
C GLY A 16 15.31 -15.04 -0.64
N GLN A 17 16.59 -15.30 -0.93
CA GLN A 17 17.32 -14.67 -2.04
C GLN A 17 16.60 -14.96 -3.36
N LEU A 18 15.44 -14.33 -3.58
CA LEU A 18 14.97 -14.04 -4.90
C LEU A 18 16.00 -13.08 -5.45
N ALA A 19 16.84 -13.57 -6.37
CA ALA A 19 17.43 -12.70 -7.36
C ALA A 19 16.28 -11.84 -7.90
N ILE A 20 16.16 -10.62 -7.39
CA ILE A 20 15.22 -9.64 -7.89
C ILE A 20 15.74 -9.35 -9.29
N ASN A 21 15.24 -10.11 -10.27
CA ASN A 21 15.07 -9.57 -11.59
C ASN A 21 14.22 -8.33 -11.34
N TYR A 22 14.89 -7.17 -11.26
CA TYR A 22 14.32 -5.88 -10.90
C TYR A 22 13.33 -5.51 -12.00
N ARG A 23 12.14 -6.10 -11.89
CA ARG A 23 11.01 -5.76 -12.72
C ARG A 23 10.50 -4.47 -12.10
N ARG A 24 10.90 -3.36 -12.73
CA ARG A 24 10.53 -1.98 -12.34
C ARG A 24 9.03 -1.76 -12.15
N THR A 25 8.21 -2.68 -12.64
CA THR A 25 6.76 -2.57 -12.67
C THR A 25 6.14 -3.64 -11.80
N PRO A 26 5.35 -3.26 -10.76
CA PRO A 26 4.59 -4.22 -9.99
C PRO A 26 3.60 -4.94 -10.93
N PRO A 27 3.55 -6.29 -10.91
CA PRO A 27 2.69 -7.04 -11.81
C PRO A 27 1.22 -6.84 -11.46
N LEU A 28 0.40 -6.57 -12.48
CA LEU A 28 -1.06 -6.57 -12.33
C LEU A 28 -1.58 -7.97 -11.99
N MET A 29 -2.74 -8.03 -11.32
CA MET A 29 -3.42 -9.28 -10.91
C MET A 29 -2.62 -10.18 -9.94
N ARG A 30 -1.56 -9.66 -9.30
CA ARG A 30 -0.89 -10.31 -8.16
C ARG A 30 -1.18 -9.55 -6.88
N ARG A 31 -0.96 -10.21 -5.74
CA ARG A 31 -1.01 -9.53 -4.44
C ARG A 31 -0.02 -8.37 -4.43
N ALA A 32 -0.46 -7.24 -3.87
CA ALA A 32 0.40 -6.08 -3.70
C ALA A 32 1.63 -6.45 -2.84
N PRO A 33 2.80 -5.84 -3.11
CA PRO A 33 3.96 -5.98 -2.24
C PRO A 33 3.62 -5.57 -0.80
N PHE A 34 4.10 -6.36 0.16
CA PHE A 34 3.92 -6.03 1.57
C PHE A 34 4.65 -4.72 1.92
N TRP A 35 4.01 -3.90 2.73
CA TRP A 35 4.59 -2.66 3.27
C TRP A 35 4.18 -2.46 4.73
N SER A 36 5.09 -1.82 5.48
CA SER A 36 4.93 -1.40 6.87
C SER A 36 5.83 -0.20 7.12
N GLY A 37 5.35 0.81 7.83
CA GLY A 37 6.15 1.99 8.14
C GLY A 37 5.44 3.05 8.99
N PRO A 38 6.20 4.01 9.50
CA PRO A 38 5.64 5.17 10.20
C PRO A 38 4.92 6.10 9.22
N ALA A 39 3.77 6.61 9.62
CA ALA A 39 2.94 7.55 8.87
C ALA A 39 2.42 8.67 9.77
N VAL A 40 2.02 9.78 9.17
CA VAL A 40 1.40 10.91 9.87
C VAL A 40 -0.11 10.85 9.67
N GLN A 41 -0.87 10.72 10.76
CA GLN A 41 -2.32 10.75 10.79
C GLN A 41 -2.78 11.72 11.89
N ASP A 42 -3.64 12.69 11.56
CA ASP A 42 -4.13 13.72 12.50
C ASP A 42 -2.99 14.41 13.28
N ALA A 43 -1.91 14.75 12.57
CA ALA A 43 -0.68 15.34 13.11
C ALA A 43 0.05 14.48 14.17
N LYS A 44 -0.22 13.17 14.22
CA LYS A 44 0.48 12.20 15.08
C LYS A 44 1.20 11.16 14.23
N ILE A 45 2.33 10.68 14.74
CA ILE A 45 3.08 9.59 14.11
C ILE A 45 2.48 8.27 14.59
N VAL A 46 2.02 7.46 13.64
CA VAL A 46 1.44 6.13 13.87
C VAL A 46 2.17 5.11 12.99
N ASN A 47 2.29 3.87 13.45
CA ASN A 47 2.81 2.79 12.61
C ASN A 47 1.65 2.16 11.86
N LEU A 48 1.71 2.19 10.52
CA LEU A 48 0.72 1.58 9.65
C LEU A 48 1.31 0.38 8.92
N THR A 49 0.46 -0.61 8.70
CA THR A 49 0.78 -1.83 7.96
C THR A 49 -0.30 -2.09 6.92
N MET A 50 0.06 -2.82 5.86
CA MET A 50 -0.91 -3.26 4.85
C MET A 50 -2.08 -4.07 5.47
N LYS A 51 -1.86 -4.72 6.63
CA LYS A 51 -2.88 -5.53 7.33
C LYS A 51 -4.02 -4.68 7.89
N ASP A 52 -3.74 -3.43 8.27
CA ASP A 52 -4.73 -2.51 8.85
C ASP A 52 -5.85 -2.12 7.87
N PHE A 53 -5.60 -2.33 6.57
CA PHE A 53 -6.52 -2.01 5.47
C PHE A 53 -7.12 -3.26 4.81
N ALA A 54 -7.00 -4.44 5.45
CA ALA A 54 -7.55 -5.68 4.91
C ALA A 54 -9.08 -5.58 4.72
N GLY A 55 -9.56 -6.03 3.56
CA GLY A 55 -11.00 -6.02 3.22
C GLY A 55 -11.54 -4.68 2.73
N LYS A 56 -10.71 -3.62 2.65
CA LYS A 56 -11.05 -2.33 2.04
C LYS A 56 -10.29 -2.14 0.73
N TYR A 57 -10.83 -1.30 -0.16
CA TYR A 57 -10.05 -0.81 -1.29
C TYR A 57 -8.95 0.13 -0.77
N GLN A 58 -7.72 -0.08 -1.26
CA GLN A 58 -6.56 0.72 -0.91
C GLN A 58 -6.01 1.40 -2.16
N VAL A 59 -5.93 2.73 -2.11
CA VAL A 59 -5.24 3.55 -3.11
C VAL A 59 -3.92 4.00 -2.49
N LEU A 60 -2.79 3.50 -3.02
CA LEU A 60 -1.44 3.88 -2.57
C LEU A 60 -0.79 4.75 -3.64
N VAL A 61 -0.61 6.03 -3.34
CA VAL A 61 -0.01 7.03 -4.25
C VAL A 61 1.39 7.36 -3.79
N PHE A 62 2.37 7.22 -4.68
CA PHE A 62 3.75 7.66 -4.44
C PHE A 62 3.95 9.03 -5.08
N TYR A 63 4.51 9.97 -4.31
CA TYR A 63 4.89 11.30 -4.77
C TYR A 63 6.40 11.50 -4.51
N PRO A 64 7.07 12.38 -5.27
CA PRO A 64 8.53 12.36 -5.35
C PRO A 64 9.24 12.96 -4.12
N TYR A 65 8.75 14.10 -3.61
CA TYR A 65 9.41 14.83 -2.53
C TYR A 65 8.47 15.86 -1.87
N ASP A 66 8.69 16.17 -0.59
CA ASP A 66 8.00 17.23 0.13
C ASP A 66 8.62 18.61 -0.16
N PHE A 67 7.84 19.69 -0.14
CA PHE A 67 8.37 21.07 -0.31
C PHE A 67 9.12 21.32 -1.64
N THR A 68 8.62 20.76 -2.73
CA THR A 68 9.12 21.13 -4.07
C THR A 68 8.66 22.54 -4.48
N ILE A 69 9.23 23.06 -5.58
CA ILE A 69 8.83 24.34 -6.15
C ILE A 69 7.43 24.34 -6.78
N VAL A 70 6.85 23.15 -6.98
CA VAL A 70 5.49 22.96 -7.50
C VAL A 70 4.55 22.69 -6.33
N CYS A 71 3.37 23.32 -6.35
CA CYS A 71 2.36 23.12 -5.32
C CYS A 71 1.87 21.66 -5.29
N PRO A 72 1.61 21.06 -4.11
CA PRO A 72 1.15 19.68 -3.96
C PRO A 72 -0.34 19.54 -4.27
N THR A 73 -0.78 20.01 -5.44
CA THR A 73 -2.20 20.04 -5.80
C THR A 73 -2.83 18.66 -5.86
N GLU A 74 -2.05 17.65 -6.25
CA GLU A 74 -2.51 16.25 -6.32
C GLU A 74 -2.90 15.71 -4.94
N LEU A 75 -2.01 15.87 -3.94
CA LEU A 75 -2.25 15.40 -2.58
C LEU A 75 -3.43 16.12 -1.91
N ILE A 76 -3.56 17.43 -2.14
CA ILE A 76 -4.69 18.23 -1.62
C ILE A 76 -6.00 17.72 -2.21
N GLN A 77 -6.07 17.48 -3.53
CA GLN A 77 -7.29 17.00 -4.17
C GLN A 77 -7.72 15.61 -3.68
N PHE A 78 -6.77 14.72 -3.35
CA PHE A 78 -7.10 13.46 -2.70
C PHE A 78 -7.65 13.66 -1.29
N SER A 79 -7.08 14.60 -0.52
CA SER A 79 -7.56 14.93 0.82
C SER A 79 -8.99 15.51 0.78
N ASP A 80 -9.26 16.43 -0.13
CA ASP A 80 -10.58 17.09 -0.25
C ASP A 80 -11.70 16.11 -0.64
N ARG A 81 -11.36 15.03 -1.37
CA ARG A 81 -12.30 14.01 -1.83
C ARG A 81 -12.22 12.70 -1.07
N VAL A 82 -11.58 12.67 0.10
CA VAL A 82 -11.37 11.43 0.84
C VAL A 82 -12.69 10.72 1.20
N GLU A 83 -13.77 11.50 1.42
CA GLU A 83 -15.11 10.97 1.70
C GLU A 83 -15.65 10.13 0.54
N GLU A 84 -15.42 10.55 -0.71
CA GLU A 84 -15.84 9.79 -1.90
C GLU A 84 -15.20 8.40 -1.96
N PHE A 85 -13.99 8.23 -1.40
CA PHE A 85 -13.33 6.92 -1.32
C PHE A 85 -13.78 6.08 -0.13
N GLN A 86 -14.31 6.71 0.93
CA GLN A 86 -14.81 6.00 2.11
C GLN A 86 -16.19 5.39 1.86
N ASP A 87 -16.95 5.95 0.92
CA ASP A 87 -18.29 5.49 0.52
C ASP A 87 -18.28 4.30 -0.48
N LEU A 88 -17.09 3.86 -0.93
CA LEU A 88 -16.89 2.73 -1.86
C LEU A 88 -16.81 1.38 -1.14
#